data_AF-A0A6P0LMN9-F1
#
_entry.id   AF-A0A6P0LMN9-F1
#
_cell.length_a   1.000
_cell.length_b   1.000
_cell.length_c   1.000
_cell.angle_alpha   90.00
_cell.angle_beta   90.00
_cell.angle_gamma   90.00
#
_symmetry.space_group_name_H-M   'P 1'
#
loop_
_entity.id
_entity.type
_entity.pdbx_description
1 polymer ?
#
loop_
_entity_poly.entity_id
_entity_poly.type
_entity_poly.pdbx_seq_one_letter_code
_entity_poly.pdbx_strand_id
1 'polypeptide(L)' 'MQIPLPTGFDQLNRAEQINYIGDLWDWFISQPDDTIAPQWHMDIVQERLADHDPERSQPWTNVKQRLGRKYGEQ' A
#
# COMPACT_ATOMS: atom_id res chain seq x y z
N MET A 1 -15.46 11.54 12.85
CA MET A 1 -15.82 12.49 11.78
C MET A 1 -16.06 11.68 10.52
N GLN A 2 -17.14 11.93 9.78
CA GLN A 2 -17.39 11.26 8.50
C GLN A 2 -16.95 12.20 7.39
N ILE A 3 -16.00 11.76 6.57
CA ILE A 3 -15.58 12.50 5.37
C ILE A 3 -16.61 12.18 4.28
N PRO A 4 -17.25 13.20 3.67
CA PRO A 4 -18.20 12.95 2.58
C PRO A 4 -17.48 12.34 1.38
N LEU A 5 -18.19 11.50 0.62
CA LEU A 5 -17.65 10.98 -0.63
C LEU A 5 -17.37 12.13 -1.60
N PRO A 6 -16.27 12.08 -2.37
CA PRO A 6 -16.05 12.98 -3.48
C PRO A 6 -17.23 12.93 -4.45
N THR A 7 -17.61 14.10 -4.99
CA THR A 7 -18.71 14.21 -5.95
C THR A 7 -18.50 13.25 -7.13
N GLY A 8 -19.50 12.43 -7.43
CA GLY A 8 -19.48 11.50 -8.56
C GLY A 8 -18.83 10.14 -8.27
N PHE A 9 -18.22 9.93 -7.09
CA PHE A 9 -17.61 8.64 -6.74
C PHE A 9 -18.64 7.50 -6.64
N ASP A 10 -19.84 7.81 -6.18
CA ASP A 10 -20.97 6.89 -6.08
C ASP A 10 -21.59 6.51 -7.44
N GLN A 11 -21.30 7.29 -8.48
CA GLN A 11 -21.75 7.04 -9.85
C GLN A 11 -20.80 6.12 -10.62
N LEU A 12 -19.57 5.93 -10.12
CA LEU A 12 -18.58 5.02 -10.69
C LEU A 12 -18.98 3.55 -10.45
N ASN A 13 -18.69 2.69 -11.41
CA ASN A 13 -18.80 1.25 -11.20
C ASN A 13 -17.70 0.75 -10.25
N ARG A 14 -17.80 -0.50 -9.78
CA ARG A 14 -16.89 -1.01 -8.74
C ARG A 14 -15.42 -1.05 -9.17
N ALA A 15 -15.14 -1.34 -10.44
CA ALA A 15 -13.78 -1.35 -10.96
C ALA A 15 -13.21 0.08 -11.03
N GLU A 16 -14.01 1.04 -11.49
CA GLU A 16 -13.65 2.46 -11.53
C GLU A 16 -13.42 3.04 -10.13
N GLN A 17 -14.22 2.65 -9.14
CA GLN A 17 -13.99 3.04 -7.73
C GLN A 17 -12.65 2.54 -7.20
N ILE A 18 -12.29 1.30 -7.52
CA ILE A 18 -11.00 0.71 -7.10
C ILE A 18 -9.85 1.48 -7.76
N ASN A 19 -9.95 1.74 -9.06
CA ASN A 19 -8.94 2.50 -9.78
C ASN A 19 -8.80 3.91 -9.22
N TYR A 20 -9.91 4.61 -8.97
CA TYR A 20 -9.90 5.95 -8.39
C TYR A 20 -9.22 5.99 -7.01
N ILE A 21 -9.48 5.00 -6.15
CA ILE A 21 -8.79 4.89 -4.85
C ILE A 21 -7.28 4.66 -5.07
N GLY A 22 -6.91 3.84 -6.05
CA GLY A 22 -5.52 3.62 -6.44
C GLY A 22 -4.83 4.92 -6.90
N ASP A 23 -5.46 5.65 -7.81
CA ASP A 23 -4.92 6.93 -8.33
C ASP A 23 -4.74 7.97 -7.22
N LEU A 24 -5.68 8.04 -6.26
CA LEU A 24 -5.55 8.89 -5.09
C LEU A 24 -4.38 8.47 -4.20
N TRP A 25 -4.19 7.17 -4.03
CA TRP A 25 -3.08 6.63 -3.26
C TRP A 25 -1.74 6.96 -3.92
N ASP A 26 -1.63 6.77 -5.24
CA ASP A 26 -0.44 7.10 -6.02
C ASP A 26 -0.14 8.61 -5.99
N TRP A 27 -1.17 9.45 -6.09
CA TRP A 27 -1.02 10.89 -5.94
C TRP A 27 -0.53 11.28 -4.54
N PHE A 28 -1.09 10.68 -3.49
CA PHE A 28 -0.70 10.96 -2.10
C PHE A 28 0.78 10.62 -1.86
N ILE A 29 1.25 9.46 -2.32
CA ILE A 29 2.66 9.04 -2.13
C ILE A 29 3.65 9.74 -3.06
N SER A 30 3.18 10.42 -4.11
CA SER A 30 4.04 11.19 -5.02
C SER A 30 4.63 12.46 -4.38
N GLN A 31 4.13 12.85 -3.20
CA GLN A 31 4.58 14.00 -2.41
C GLN A 31 5.17 13.52 -1.08
N PRO A 32 6.39 12.94 -1.10
CA PRO A 32 6.94 12.22 0.06
C PRO A 32 7.21 13.12 1.27
N ASP A 33 7.48 14.41 1.05
CA ASP A 33 7.88 15.34 2.11
C ASP A 33 6.73 15.71 3.08
N ASP A 34 5.47 15.52 2.67
CA ASP A 34 4.28 15.77 3.49
C ASP A 34 3.73 14.50 4.16
N THR A 35 4.31 13.34 3.82
CA THR A 35 3.79 12.04 4.29
C THR A 35 4.42 11.67 5.63
N ILE A 36 3.94 12.26 6.73
CA ILE A 36 4.35 11.84 8.07
C ILE A 36 3.72 10.47 8.36
N ALA A 37 4.51 9.40 8.26
CA ALA A 37 4.09 8.09 8.75
C ALA A 37 3.76 8.20 10.25
N PRO A 38 2.53 7.85 10.68
CA PRO A 38 2.20 7.87 12.11
C PRO A 38 3.18 7.00 12.90
N GLN A 39 3.58 7.44 14.09
CA GLN A 39 4.56 6.70 14.91
C GLN A 39 4.15 5.24 15.14
N TRP A 40 2.86 4.98 15.33
CA TRP A 40 2.35 3.62 15.54
C TRP A 40 2.58 2.69 14.32
N HIS A 41 2.71 3.22 13.09
CA HIS A 41 3.11 2.41 11.93
C HIS A 41 4.54 1.89 12.14
N MET A 42 5.44 2.76 12.60
CA MET A 42 6.84 2.41 12.84
C MET A 42 6.95 1.42 14.00
N ASP A 43 6.14 1.58 15.04
CA ASP A 43 6.12 0.69 16.20
C ASP A 43 5.74 -0.75 15.78
N ILE A 44 4.72 -0.91 14.92
CA ILE A 44 4.34 -2.22 14.36
C ILE A 44 5.46 -2.81 13.50
N VAL A 45 6.15 -1.98 12.69
CA VAL A 45 7.28 -2.45 11.88
C VAL A 45 8.40 -2.95 12.79
N GLN A 46 8.71 -2.23 13.86
CA GLN A 46 9.73 -2.63 14.83
C GLN A 46 9.35 -3.93 15.56
N GLU A 47 8.11 -4.05 16.03
CA GLU A 47 7.59 -5.27 16.66
C GLU A 47 7.77 -6.49 15.75
N ARG A 48 7.36 -6.38 14.48
CA ARG A 48 7.48 -7.47 13.51
C ARG A 48 8.92 -7.80 13.14
N LEU A 49 9.81 -6.81 13.13
CA LEU A 49 11.23 -7.03 12.89
C LEU A 49 11.91 -7.68 14.10
N ALA A 50 11.46 -7.38 15.32
CA ALA A 50 11.99 -8.02 16.54
C ALA A 50 11.65 -9.52 16.58
N ASP A 51 10.47 -9.90 16.12
CA ASP A 51 10.01 -11.29 16.03
C ASP A 51 10.45 -12.00 14.73
N HIS A 52 11.32 -11.39 13.91
CA HIS A 52 11.71 -12.00 12.63
C HIS A 52 12.62 -13.22 12.84
N ASP A 53 12.31 -14.29 12.11
CA ASP A 53 13.17 -15.47 11.98
C ASP A 53 14.04 -15.33 10.72
N PRO A 54 15.37 -15.16 10.83
CA PRO A 54 16.27 -15.02 9.69
C PRO A 54 16.23 -16.23 8.75
N GLU A 55 16.00 -17.45 9.27
CA GLU A 55 16.00 -18.68 8.47
C GLU A 55 14.75 -18.82 7.59
N ARG A 56 13.65 -18.18 8.01
CA ARG A 56 12.39 -18.12 7.25
C ARG A 56 12.23 -16.83 6.44
N SER A 57 13.15 -15.89 6.61
CA SER A 57 13.13 -14.62 5.91
C SER A 57 13.73 -14.75 4.50
N GLN A 58 13.21 -13.97 3.55
CA GLN A 58 13.76 -13.91 2.20
C GLN A 58 14.05 -12.45 1.83
N PRO A 59 15.15 -12.18 1.10
CA PRO A 59 15.42 -10.86 0.58
C PRO A 59 14.22 -10.33 -0.22
N TRP A 60 13.89 -9.05 -0.02
CA TRP A 60 12.78 -8.41 -0.71
C TRP A 60 12.89 -8.54 -2.24
N THR A 61 14.11 -8.48 -2.78
CA THR A 61 14.40 -8.69 -4.21
C THR A 61 13.85 -10.03 -4.73
N ASN A 62 14.03 -11.11 -3.97
CA ASN A 62 13.55 -12.45 -4.32
C ASN A 62 12.02 -12.53 -4.26
N VAL A 63 11.42 -11.94 -3.22
CA VAL A 63 9.96 -11.88 -3.07
C VAL A 63 9.33 -11.06 -4.20
N LYS A 64 9.88 -9.88 -4.49
CA LYS A 64 9.43 -8.99 -5.58
C LYS A 64 9.53 -9.68 -6.93
N GLN A 65 10.63 -10.37 -7.21
CA GLN A 65 10.79 -11.14 -8.45
C GLN A 65 9.74 -12.26 -8.54
N ARG A 66 9.51 -13.00 -7.45
CA ARG A 66 8.51 -14.07 -7.41
C ARG A 66 7.09 -13.55 -7.64
N LEU A 67 6.73 -12.42 -7.01
CA LEU A 67 5.42 -11.79 -7.19
C LEU A 67 5.25 -11.24 -8.61
N GLY A 68 6.28 -10.59 -9.16
CA GLY A 68 6.29 -10.12 -10.54
C GLY A 68 6.11 -11.24 -11.55
N ARG A 69 6.72 -12.42 -11.34
CA ARG A 69 6.46 -13.60 -12.19
C ARG A 69 5.05 -14.16 -12.05
N LYS A 70 4.48 -14.10 -10.84
CA LYS A 70 3.16 -14.68 -10.55
C LYS A 70 2.00 -13.80 -11.03
N TYR A 71 2.20 -12.48 -11.05
CA TYR A 71 1.15 -11.50 -11.30
C TYR A 71 1.46 -10.51 -12.43
N GLY A 72 2.66 -10.56 -13.00
CA GLY A 72 3.14 -9.66 -14.07
C GLY A 72 3.00 -10.20 -15.50
N GLU A 73 2.17 -11.22 -15.71
CA GLU A 73 1.67 -11.59 -17.04
C GLU A 73 0.17 -11.26 -17.11
N GLN A 74 -0.11 -10.00 -17.44
CA GLN A 74 -1.23 -9.55 -18.27
C GLN A 74 -0.69 -8.52 -19.26
#